data_AF-A0A6L9R0U2-F1
#
_entry.id   AF-A0A6L9R0U2-F1
#
_cell.length_a   1.000
_cell.length_b   1.000
_cell.length_c   1.000
_cell.angle_alpha   90.00
_cell.angle_beta   90.00
_cell.angle_gamma   90.00
#
_symmetry.space_group_name_H-M   'P 1'
#
loop_
_entity.id
_entity.type
_entity.pdbx_description
1 polymer ?
#
loop_
_entity_poly.entity_id
_entity_poly.type
_entity_poly.pdbx_seq_one_letter_code
_entity_poly.pdbx_strand_id
1 'polypeptide(L)'
;APPRPAPPFAPQAPPAPRGAETVEHGGSATGAMALALLCLPAILFMIFKGADLMRHQHSVDGFAVMLLVNMLIAMAEGTVLGAGALLLLRRRAAGRWMIAGAGGAAALHGAAAVVQFFMTGGTLTNVGPSVLVMMVVVSPALAVCGAGAVVMALRPATGRWCLPRTGPPPVPRGAFRG
;
A
#
# COMPACT_ATOMS: atom_id res chain seq x y z
N ALA A 1 -22.08 35.54 -61.11
CA ALA A 1 -21.00 35.07 -60.21
C ALA A 1 -21.26 33.59 -59.89
N PRO A 2 -20.26 32.70 -59.96
CA PRO A 2 -20.46 31.30 -59.66
C PRO A 2 -20.69 31.07 -58.15
N PRO A 3 -21.44 30.01 -57.76
CA PRO A 3 -21.74 29.71 -56.36
C PRO A 3 -20.49 29.27 -55.60
N ARG A 4 -20.30 29.79 -54.38
CA ARG A 4 -19.20 29.41 -53.47
C ARG A 4 -19.35 27.94 -53.03
N PRO A 5 -18.28 27.14 -53.05
CA PRO A 5 -18.29 25.80 -52.46
C PRO A 5 -18.44 25.88 -50.94
N ALA A 6 -19.26 25.02 -50.35
CA ALA A 6 -19.37 24.88 -48.90
C ALA A 6 -18.05 24.32 -48.32
N PRO A 7 -17.63 24.76 -47.11
CA PRO A 7 -16.40 24.27 -46.50
C PRO A 7 -16.50 22.76 -46.18
N PRO A 8 -15.42 21.99 -46.39
CA PRO A 8 -15.39 20.57 -46.06
C PRO A 8 -15.31 20.40 -44.55
N PHE A 9 -16.21 19.57 -44.00
CA PHE A 9 -16.10 18.88 -42.71
C PHE A 9 -15.29 19.61 -41.63
N ALA A 10 -15.97 20.40 -40.79
CA ALA A 10 -15.41 20.75 -39.50
C ALA A 10 -15.12 19.45 -38.72
N PRO A 11 -13.91 19.25 -38.15
CA PRO A 11 -13.64 18.13 -37.27
C PRO A 11 -14.67 18.13 -36.15
N GLN A 12 -15.46 17.07 -36.04
CA GLN A 12 -16.32 16.87 -34.88
C GLN A 12 -15.39 16.86 -33.65
N ALA A 13 -15.47 17.90 -32.84
CA ALA A 13 -14.83 17.89 -31.54
C ALA A 13 -15.36 16.65 -30.79
N PRO A 14 -14.49 15.79 -30.23
CA PRO A 14 -14.93 14.63 -29.49
C PRO A 14 -15.89 15.07 -28.39
N PRO A 15 -16.98 14.33 -28.14
CA PRO A 15 -17.96 14.70 -27.13
C PRO A 15 -17.24 14.89 -25.80
N ALA A 16 -17.35 16.11 -25.25
CA ALA A 16 -16.82 16.40 -23.92
C ALA A 16 -17.41 15.38 -22.93
N PRO A 17 -16.60 14.71 -22.10
CA PRO A 17 -17.12 13.77 -21.11
C PRO A 17 -18.00 14.54 -20.13
N ARG A 18 -19.32 14.47 -20.36
CA ARG A 18 -20.33 15.01 -19.47
C ARG A 18 -20.41 14.11 -18.24
N GLY A 19 -19.88 14.60 -17.11
CA GLY A 19 -20.60 14.47 -15.83
C GLY A 19 -20.27 13.31 -14.90
N ALA A 20 -19.01 12.89 -14.74
CA ALA A 20 -18.65 11.95 -13.66
C ALA A 20 -17.27 12.19 -13.02
N GLU A 21 -16.74 13.42 -13.05
CA GLU A 21 -15.39 13.71 -12.54
C GLU A 21 -15.40 14.68 -11.35
N THR A 22 -15.75 14.22 -10.15
CA THR A 22 -15.44 15.01 -8.94
C THR A 22 -14.96 14.27 -7.71
N VAL A 23 -15.00 12.92 -7.60
CA VAL A 23 -14.65 12.26 -6.31
C VAL A 23 -13.67 11.09 -6.36
N GLU A 24 -13.45 10.40 -7.49
CA GLU A 24 -12.66 9.15 -7.47
C GLU A 24 -11.13 9.26 -7.58
N HIS A 25 -10.56 10.44 -7.84
CA HIS A 25 -9.13 10.53 -8.20
C HIS A 25 -8.13 10.33 -7.05
N GLY A 26 -8.58 10.31 -5.79
CA GLY A 26 -7.72 10.09 -4.61
C GLY A 26 -7.86 8.72 -3.94
N GLY A 27 -8.88 7.93 -4.30
CA GLY A 27 -9.24 6.71 -3.55
C GLY A 27 -8.14 5.65 -3.53
N SER A 28 -7.38 5.48 -4.61
CA SER A 28 -6.30 4.50 -4.67
C SER A 28 -5.10 4.87 -3.81
N ALA A 29 -4.75 6.16 -3.75
CA ALA A 29 -3.64 6.64 -2.93
C ALA A 29 -4.00 6.54 -1.44
N THR A 30 -5.20 6.96 -1.05
CA THR A 30 -5.70 6.81 0.33
C THR A 30 -5.82 5.35 0.71
N GLY A 31 -6.30 4.49 -0.19
CA GLY A 31 -6.38 3.05 0.02
C GLY A 31 -5.00 2.42 0.25
N ALA A 32 -3.99 2.77 -0.57
CA ALA A 32 -2.62 2.31 -0.38
C ALA A 32 -2.04 2.75 0.98
N MET A 33 -2.27 4.01 1.39
CA MET A 33 -1.84 4.50 2.70
C MET A 33 -2.54 3.77 3.83
N ALA A 34 -3.87 3.61 3.76
CA ALA A 34 -4.65 2.97 4.81
C ALA A 34 -4.22 1.50 5.00
N LEU A 35 -4.02 0.76 3.91
CA LEU A 35 -3.55 -0.63 3.97
C LEU A 35 -2.12 -0.72 4.51
N ALA A 36 -1.21 0.17 4.07
CA ALA A 36 0.14 0.22 4.60
C ALA A 36 0.17 0.55 6.10
N LEU A 37 -0.69 1.47 6.56
CA LEU A 37 -0.84 1.81 7.97
C LEU A 37 -1.48 0.67 8.78
N LEU A 38 -2.38 -0.10 8.18
CA LEU A 38 -3.00 -1.27 8.80
C LEU A 38 -2.00 -2.43 8.99
N CYS A 39 -0.93 -2.48 8.18
CA CYS A 39 0.19 -3.41 8.41
C CYS A 39 1.00 -3.05 9.67
N LEU A 40 1.07 -1.78 10.09
CA LEU A 40 1.87 -1.36 11.24
C LEU A 40 1.45 -2.00 12.58
N PRO A 41 0.16 -2.02 12.98
CA PRO A 41 -0.24 -2.71 14.20
C PRO A 41 0.02 -4.22 14.14
N ALA A 42 -0.12 -4.85 12.96
CA ALA A 42 0.21 -6.26 12.78
C ALA A 42 1.71 -6.53 12.99
N ILE A 43 2.57 -5.73 12.36
CA ILE A 43 4.03 -5.78 12.53
C ILE A 43 4.41 -5.53 13.99
N LEU A 44 3.84 -4.50 14.61
CA LEU A 44 4.11 -4.15 16.00
C LEU A 44 3.70 -5.27 16.96
N PHE A 45 2.55 -5.89 16.72
CA PHE A 45 2.09 -7.05 17.48
C PHE A 45 3.06 -8.23 17.35
N MET A 46 3.53 -8.54 16.13
CA MET A 46 4.54 -9.59 15.91
C MET A 46 5.84 -9.28 16.65
N ILE A 47 6.29 -8.02 16.64
CA ILE A 47 7.51 -7.61 17.36
C ILE A 47 7.34 -7.78 18.86
N PHE A 48 6.23 -7.31 19.44
CA PHE A 48 5.98 -7.44 20.88
C PHE A 48 5.91 -8.90 21.31
N LYS A 49 5.22 -9.75 20.53
CA LYS A 49 5.14 -11.19 20.83
C LYS A 49 6.47 -11.89 20.63
N GLY A 50 7.22 -11.59 19.57
CA GLY A 50 8.57 -12.12 19.39
C GLY A 50 9.51 -11.76 20.54
N ALA A 51 9.48 -10.51 21.01
CA ALA A 51 10.24 -10.07 22.17
C ALA A 51 9.82 -10.82 23.46
N ASP A 52 8.52 -11.01 23.65
CA ASP A 52 7.98 -11.74 24.80
C ASP A 52 8.44 -13.21 24.78
N LEU A 53 8.38 -13.87 23.62
CA LEU A 53 8.91 -15.24 23.45
C LEU A 53 10.42 -15.31 23.74
N MET A 54 11.22 -14.37 23.21
CA MET A 54 12.66 -14.34 23.47
C MET A 54 13.00 -14.14 24.95
N ARG A 55 12.20 -13.35 25.68
CA ARG A 55 12.42 -13.14 27.13
C ARG A 55 12.15 -14.40 27.96
N HIS A 56 11.20 -15.23 27.54
CA HIS A 56 10.83 -16.44 28.27
C HIS A 56 11.66 -17.65 27.87
N GLN A 57 12.37 -17.61 26.75
CA GLN A 57 13.31 -18.66 26.35
C GLN A 57 14.72 -18.33 26.83
N HIS A 58 15.20 -19.07 27.83
CA HIS A 58 16.54 -18.90 28.39
C HIS A 58 17.67 -19.54 27.57
N SER A 59 17.38 -20.31 26.51
CA SER A 59 18.41 -20.94 25.66
C SER A 59 18.58 -20.19 24.34
N VAL A 60 19.83 -19.86 23.99
CA VAL A 60 20.19 -19.25 22.71
C VAL A 60 20.34 -20.36 21.66
N ASP A 61 19.21 -20.92 21.26
CA ASP A 61 19.16 -21.94 20.22
C ASP A 61 19.02 -21.30 18.82
N GLY A 62 19.23 -22.07 17.74
CA GLY A 62 19.04 -21.60 16.36
C GLY A 62 17.66 -20.97 16.09
N PHE A 63 16.65 -21.36 16.88
CA PHE A 63 15.31 -20.76 16.86
C PHE A 63 15.32 -19.28 17.30
N ALA A 64 16.07 -18.92 18.34
CA ALA A 64 16.15 -17.55 18.83
C ALA A 64 16.79 -16.62 17.79
N VAL A 65 17.82 -17.10 17.08
CA VAL A 65 18.47 -16.33 16.00
C VAL A 65 17.49 -16.11 14.84
N MET A 66 16.77 -17.15 14.42
CA MET A 66 15.75 -17.02 13.36
C MET A 66 14.63 -16.04 13.75
N LEU A 67 14.16 -16.12 15.00
CA LEU A 67 13.14 -15.21 15.52
C LEU A 67 13.63 -13.76 15.54
N LEU A 68 14.87 -13.52 15.98
CA LEU A 68 15.49 -12.21 15.98
C LEU A 68 15.59 -11.62 14.56
N VAL A 69 16.03 -12.42 13.58
CA VAL A 69 16.11 -11.99 12.18
C VAL A 69 14.73 -11.61 11.65
N ASN A 70 13.70 -12.41 11.90
CA ASN A 70 12.33 -12.09 11.50
C ASN A 70 11.83 -10.79 12.15
N MET A 71 12.17 -10.54 13.41
CA MET A 71 11.84 -9.28 14.07
C MET A 71 12.53 -8.07 13.43
N LEU A 72 13.81 -8.20 13.07
CA LEU A 72 14.54 -7.13 12.36
C LEU A 72 13.94 -6.86 10.98
N ILE A 73 13.56 -7.91 10.24
CA ILE A 73 12.87 -7.78 8.96
C ILE A 73 11.53 -7.06 9.15
N ALA A 74 10.73 -7.48 10.14
CA ALA A 74 9.45 -6.84 10.45
C ALA A 74 9.61 -5.35 10.81
N MET A 75 10.64 -5.00 11.59
CA MET A 75 10.98 -3.61 11.91
C MET A 75 11.35 -2.81 10.65
N ALA A 76 12.18 -3.37 9.78
CA ALA A 76 12.55 -2.74 8.52
C ALA A 76 11.31 -2.52 7.62
N GLU A 77 10.45 -3.53 7.48
CA GLU A 77 9.19 -3.42 6.73
C GLU A 77 8.29 -2.33 7.30
N GLY A 78 8.10 -2.29 8.62
CA GLY A 78 7.27 -1.29 9.29
C GLY A 78 7.78 0.13 9.10
N THR A 79 9.10 0.35 9.24
CA THR A 79 9.70 1.67 9.05
C THR A 79 9.61 2.14 7.59
N VAL A 80 9.84 1.25 6.62
CA VAL A 80 9.72 1.58 5.19
C VAL A 80 8.27 1.82 4.79
N LEU A 81 7.30 1.03 5.29
CA LEU A 81 5.87 1.26 5.06
C LEU A 81 5.41 2.59 5.64
N GLY A 82 5.81 2.91 6.88
CA GLY A 82 5.51 4.18 7.53
C GLY A 82 6.09 5.38 6.76
N ALA A 83 7.37 5.30 6.38
CA ALA A 83 8.02 6.32 5.57
C ALA A 83 7.38 6.46 4.18
N GLY A 84 7.04 5.33 3.55
CA GLY A 84 6.35 5.28 2.26
C GLY A 84 4.97 5.95 2.32
N ALA A 85 4.18 5.66 3.36
CA ALA A 85 2.88 6.30 3.61
C ALA A 85 3.03 7.82 3.81
N LEU A 86 4.02 8.26 4.60
CA LEU A 86 4.29 9.68 4.82
C LEU A 86 4.70 10.40 3.53
N LEU A 87 5.54 9.77 2.71
CA LEU A 87 5.96 10.33 1.42
C LEU A 87 4.79 10.38 0.43
N LEU A 88 3.92 9.37 0.43
CA LEU A 88 2.73 9.34 -0.41
C LEU A 88 1.71 10.40 0.03
N LEU A 89 1.59 10.67 1.34
CA LEU A 89 0.80 11.78 1.88
C LEU A 89 1.32 13.14 1.37
N ARG A 90 2.65 13.27 1.27
CA ARG A 90 3.33 14.42 0.64
C ARG A 90 3.31 14.38 -0.90
N ARG A 91 2.52 13.48 -1.51
CA ARG A 91 2.38 13.28 -2.96
C ARG A 91 3.69 12.96 -3.69
N ARG A 92 4.70 12.40 -3.01
CA ARG A 92 5.98 12.03 -3.64
C ARG A 92 5.90 10.64 -4.26
N ALA A 93 6.33 10.52 -5.52
CA ALA A 93 6.37 9.25 -6.24
C ALA A 93 7.22 8.17 -5.54
N ALA A 94 8.27 8.57 -4.81
CA ALA A 94 9.11 7.66 -4.02
C ALA A 94 8.29 6.85 -2.99
N GLY A 95 7.28 7.46 -2.37
CA GLY A 95 6.45 6.77 -1.37
C GLY A 95 5.68 5.59 -1.97
N ARG A 96 5.29 5.70 -3.24
CA ARG A 96 4.57 4.65 -3.98
C ARG A 96 5.43 3.40 -4.16
N TRP A 97 6.70 3.59 -4.54
CA TRP A 97 7.65 2.50 -4.72
C TRP A 97 8.08 1.87 -3.39
N MET A 98 8.21 2.66 -2.33
CA MET A 98 8.48 2.14 -0.98
C MET A 98 7.35 1.24 -0.49
N ILE A 99 6.08 1.66 -0.66
CA ILE A 99 4.92 0.83 -0.29
C ILE A 99 4.85 -0.43 -1.16
N ALA A 100 5.11 -0.33 -2.46
CA ALA A 100 5.09 -1.50 -3.34
C ALA A 100 6.16 -2.54 -2.95
N GLY A 101 7.39 -2.09 -2.62
CA GLY A 101 8.46 -2.97 -2.18
C GLY A 101 8.20 -3.58 -0.80
N ALA A 102 8.02 -2.72 0.21
CA ALA A 102 7.86 -3.18 1.60
C ALA A 102 6.52 -3.88 1.84
N GLY A 103 5.45 -3.49 1.13
CA GLY A 103 4.16 -4.18 1.19
C GLY A 103 4.24 -5.58 0.60
N GLY A 104 5.04 -5.77 -0.47
CA GLY A 104 5.30 -7.09 -1.05
C GLY A 104 6.13 -7.97 -0.12
N ALA A 105 7.19 -7.41 0.47
CA ALA A 105 8.01 -8.11 1.48
C ALA A 105 7.17 -8.54 2.68
N ALA A 106 6.39 -7.61 3.27
CA ALA A 106 5.49 -7.91 4.37
C ALA A 106 4.45 -8.97 4.01
N ALA A 107 3.98 -8.97 2.75
CA ALA A 107 3.03 -9.97 2.30
C ALA A 107 3.63 -11.38 2.25
N LEU A 108 4.84 -11.49 1.71
CA LEU A 108 5.60 -12.74 1.68
C LEU A 108 5.99 -13.19 3.08
N HIS A 109 6.39 -12.27 3.95
CA HIS A 109 6.74 -12.55 5.33
C HIS A 109 5.55 -13.13 6.11
N GLY A 110 4.37 -12.49 6.02
CA GLY A 110 3.14 -13.01 6.61
C GLY A 110 2.77 -14.38 6.06
N ALA A 111 2.80 -14.58 4.74
CA ALA A 111 2.48 -15.86 4.13
C ALA A 111 3.48 -16.97 4.51
N ALA A 112 4.77 -16.67 4.53
CA ALA A 112 5.82 -17.61 4.91
C ALA A 112 5.67 -18.06 6.36
N ALA A 113 5.34 -17.14 7.27
CA ALA A 113 5.09 -17.48 8.68
C ALA A 113 3.92 -18.48 8.83
N VAL A 114 2.83 -18.28 8.08
CA VAL A 114 1.67 -19.20 8.07
C VAL A 114 2.08 -20.58 7.56
N VAL A 115 2.78 -20.64 6.42
CA VAL A 115 3.21 -21.91 5.81
C VAL A 115 4.15 -22.67 6.75
N GLN A 116 5.13 -21.99 7.33
CA GLN A 116 6.06 -22.58 8.29
C GLN A 116 5.33 -23.14 9.53
N PHE A 117 4.33 -22.41 10.03
CA PHE A 117 3.53 -22.86 11.17
C PHE A 117 2.81 -24.18 10.88
N PHE A 118 2.15 -24.31 9.73
CA PHE A 118 1.47 -25.55 9.36
C PHE A 118 2.45 -26.69 9.03
N MET A 119 3.55 -26.40 8.34
CA MET A 119 4.56 -27.41 7.98
C MET A 119 5.29 -28.00 9.19
N THR A 120 5.42 -27.24 10.26
CA THR A 120 6.03 -27.70 11.52
C THR A 120 5.05 -28.38 12.47
N GLY A 121 3.79 -28.58 12.05
CA GLY A 121 2.76 -29.22 12.88
C GLY A 121 2.23 -28.32 14.01
N GLY A 122 2.30 -27.00 13.85
CA GLY A 122 1.77 -26.04 14.80
C GLY A 122 0.27 -26.23 15.02
N THR A 123 -0.13 -26.47 16.28
CA THR A 123 -1.53 -26.66 16.68
C THR A 123 -1.80 -25.96 18.02
N LEU A 124 -3.08 -25.67 18.33
CA LEU A 124 -3.49 -25.04 19.59
C LEU A 124 -3.01 -25.81 20.84
N THR A 125 -2.84 -27.13 20.72
CA THR A 125 -2.34 -27.98 21.81
C THR A 125 -0.84 -27.87 22.03
N ASN A 126 -0.09 -27.45 21.00
CA ASN A 126 1.38 -27.41 21.02
C ASN A 126 1.94 -26.00 21.16
N VAL A 127 1.15 -24.97 20.85
CA VAL A 127 1.53 -23.56 20.98
C VAL A 127 0.51 -22.75 21.77
N GLY A 128 0.99 -21.80 22.58
CA GLY A 128 0.13 -20.92 23.36
C GLY A 128 -0.88 -20.13 22.49
N PRO A 129 -2.03 -19.73 23.05
CA PRO A 129 -3.12 -19.11 22.29
C PRO A 129 -2.71 -17.82 21.56
N SER A 130 -1.75 -17.08 22.11
CA SER A 130 -1.18 -15.89 21.48
C SER A 130 -0.45 -16.16 20.16
N VAL A 131 0.29 -17.27 20.08
CA VAL A 131 1.03 -17.68 18.87
C VAL A 131 0.04 -18.14 17.79
N LEU A 132 -1.01 -18.85 18.19
CA LEU A 132 -2.08 -19.24 17.25
C LEU A 132 -2.76 -18.01 16.63
N VAL A 133 -3.14 -17.01 17.45
CA VAL A 133 -3.72 -15.76 16.96
C VAL A 133 -2.78 -15.05 15.99
N MET A 134 -1.48 -15.02 16.31
CA MET A 134 -0.47 -14.46 15.42
C MET A 134 -0.48 -15.17 14.05
N MET A 135 -0.43 -16.50 14.02
CA MET A 135 -0.31 -17.27 12.78
C MET A 135 -1.60 -17.37 11.98
N VAL A 136 -2.77 -17.40 12.62
CA VAL A 136 -4.06 -17.62 11.95
C VAL A 136 -4.78 -16.31 11.61
N VAL A 137 -4.50 -15.22 12.36
CA VAL A 137 -5.19 -13.94 12.17
C VAL A 137 -4.22 -12.87 11.70
N VAL A 138 -3.13 -12.65 12.45
CA VAL A 138 -2.25 -11.50 12.20
C VAL A 138 -1.42 -11.69 10.94
N SER A 139 -0.80 -12.86 10.74
CA SER A 139 0.03 -13.14 9.56
C SER A 139 -0.78 -13.13 8.26
N PRO A 140 -1.99 -13.74 8.17
CA PRO A 140 -2.83 -13.61 6.98
C PRO A 140 -3.34 -12.18 6.76
N ALA A 141 -3.71 -11.46 7.82
CA ALA A 141 -4.11 -10.06 7.69
C ALA A 141 -2.97 -9.20 7.15
N LEU A 142 -1.75 -9.38 7.64
CA LEU A 142 -0.55 -8.73 7.12
C LEU A 142 -0.33 -9.08 5.64
N ALA A 143 -0.51 -10.36 5.27
CA ALA A 143 -0.38 -10.82 3.89
C ALA A 143 -1.35 -10.12 2.94
N VAL A 144 -2.63 -10.11 3.29
CA VAL A 144 -3.69 -9.49 2.50
C VAL A 144 -3.53 -7.97 2.43
N CYS A 145 -3.24 -7.32 3.57
CA CYS A 145 -3.07 -5.87 3.61
C CYS A 145 -1.83 -5.43 2.83
N GLY A 146 -0.71 -6.15 2.97
CA GLY A 146 0.52 -5.91 2.22
C GLY A 146 0.28 -6.02 0.72
N ALA A 147 -0.30 -7.15 0.27
CA ALA A 147 -0.62 -7.35 -1.14
C ALA A 147 -1.59 -6.29 -1.68
N GLY A 148 -2.64 -5.96 -0.93
CA GLY A 148 -3.58 -4.90 -1.28
C GLY A 148 -2.92 -3.53 -1.40
N ALA A 149 -2.00 -3.20 -0.49
CA ALA A 149 -1.21 -1.97 -0.52
C ALA A 149 -0.35 -1.91 -1.79
N VAL A 150 0.29 -3.02 -2.18
CA VAL A 150 1.06 -3.12 -3.43
C VAL A 150 0.17 -2.87 -4.64
N VAL A 151 -0.96 -3.56 -4.73
CA VAL A 151 -1.90 -3.41 -5.86
C VAL A 151 -2.34 -1.96 -5.97
N MET A 152 -2.76 -1.33 -4.87
CA MET A 152 -3.21 0.06 -4.86
C MET A 152 -2.07 1.05 -5.16
N ALA A 153 -0.86 0.79 -4.68
CA ALA A 153 0.31 1.61 -4.98
C ALA A 153 0.68 1.55 -6.46
N LEU A 154 0.58 0.39 -7.10
CA LEU A 154 0.95 0.23 -8.51
C LEU A 154 -0.11 0.75 -9.49
N ARG A 155 -1.32 1.12 -9.03
CA ARG A 155 -2.35 1.68 -9.91
C ARG A 155 -1.90 3.01 -10.54
N PRO A 156 -2.17 3.22 -11.84
CA PRO A 156 -1.80 4.47 -12.53
C PRO A 156 -2.50 5.70 -11.92
N ALA A 157 -3.68 5.53 -11.31
CA ALA A 157 -4.35 6.60 -10.56
C ALA A 157 -3.49 7.14 -9.40
N THR A 158 -2.80 6.26 -8.66
CA THR A 158 -1.87 6.65 -7.60
C THR A 158 -0.65 7.37 -8.19
N GLY A 159 -0.23 7.01 -9.41
CA GLY A 159 0.79 7.76 -10.14
C GLY A 159 0.36 9.17 -10.52
N ARG A 160 -0.86 9.34 -11.04
CA ARG A 160 -1.42 10.66 -11.35
C ARG A 160 -1.55 11.54 -10.10
N TRP A 161 -1.88 10.94 -8.95
CA TRP A 161 -1.94 11.66 -7.66
C TRP A 161 -0.60 12.27 -7.24
N CYS A 162 0.52 11.62 -7.58
CA CYS A 162 1.86 12.09 -7.26
C CYS A 162 2.39 13.16 -8.24
N LEU A 163 1.72 13.41 -9.36
CA LEU A 163 2.16 14.43 -10.29
C LEU A 163 1.88 15.83 -9.72
N PRO A 164 2.83 16.78 -9.87
CA PRO A 164 2.57 18.18 -9.58
C PRO A 164 1.34 18.63 -10.37
N ARG A 165 0.41 19.32 -9.70
CA ARG A 165 -0.80 19.83 -10.33
C ARG A 165 -0.45 21.06 -11.20
N THR A 166 0.26 20.84 -12.30
CA THR A 166 0.52 21.84 -13.33
C THR A 166 -0.73 22.00 -14.20
N GLY A 167 -1.83 22.40 -13.57
CA GLY A 167 -2.97 22.92 -14.32
C GLY A 167 -2.67 24.37 -14.70
N PRO A 168 -3.01 24.81 -15.92
CA PRO A 168 -2.96 26.24 -16.23
C PRO A 168 -3.80 26.99 -15.19
N PRO A 169 -3.35 28.18 -14.73
CA PRO A 169 -4.15 28.99 -13.81
C PRO A 169 -5.55 29.18 -14.40
N PRO A 170 -6.61 29.15 -13.58
CA PRO A 170 -7.96 29.37 -14.07
C PRO A 170 -7.99 30.71 -14.81
N VAL A 171 -8.23 30.65 -16.12
CA VAL A 171 -8.35 31.86 -16.94
C VAL A 171 -9.50 32.67 -16.34
N PRO A 172 -9.27 33.93 -15.93
CA PRO A 172 -10.33 34.76 -15.37
C PRO A 172 -11.44 34.87 -16.41
N ARG A 173 -12.65 34.39 -16.08
CA ARG A 173 -13.85 34.45 -16.95
C ARG A 173 -14.34 35.89 -17.24
N GLY A 174 -13.55 36.92 -16.90
CA GLY A 174 -13.90 38.33 -17.02
C GLY A 174 -13.22 39.11 -18.14
N ALA A 175 -12.27 38.53 -18.89
CA ALA A 175 -11.47 39.30 -19.85
C ALA A 175 -12.10 39.47 -21.26
N PHE A 176 -13.34 39.03 -21.48
CA PHE A 176 -14.08 39.23 -22.74
C PHE A 176 -15.38 40.01 -22.49
N ARG A 177 -15.25 41.26 -22.05
CA ARG A 177 -16.30 42.28 -22.17
C ARG A 177 -15.65 43.65 -22.32
N GLY A 178 -15.82 44.28 -23.49
CA GLY A 178 -15.42 45.66 -23.77
C GLY A 178 -14.69 45.78 -25.08
#